data_AF-A0A1V6TDA5-F1
#
_entry.id   AF-A0A1V6TDA5-F1
#
_cell.length_a   1.000
_cell.length_b   1.000
_cell.length_c   1.000
_cell.angle_alpha   90.00
_cell.angle_beta   90.00
_cell.angle_gamma   90.00
#
_symmetry.space_group_name_H-M   'P 1'
#
loop_
_entity.id
_entity.type
_entity.pdbx_description
1 polymer ?
#
loop_
_entity_poly.entity_id
_entity_poly.type
_entity_poly.pdbx_seq_one_letter_code
_entity_poly.pdbx_strand_id
1 'polypeptide(L)'
;MGSSSPGQGKNRKSQYRLFSGALVFLYQAVVVVSAVGASAFGEQKKFVDAAVRPGVKRFIPSEFSANSQNDAMVQLLPLFGQKKQLIEYLKSKETDRLTWAGIATSGFFDWGLANGFLEFDSASRTATIWDGGNKSFTLTNQKALGEAVASVLVHPHESRNQFLFITSVETTQKDILAALEEESGVKWAVNETTTNIQVKGKSRSLQPGTLMALFLWFGPLFLATPRVFTQTMPKRRSWQCVGTWNGNSQRRCQARAQ
;
A
#
# COMPACT_ATOMS: atom_id res chain seq x y z
N MET A 1 18.53 25.74 38.51
CA MET A 1 17.29 25.96 37.75
C MET A 1 17.39 25.16 36.46
N GLY A 2 16.88 23.93 36.46
CA GLY A 2 16.90 23.04 35.29
C GLY A 2 15.50 22.94 34.71
N SER A 3 15.34 23.43 33.49
CA SER A 3 14.10 23.43 32.71
C SER A 3 13.64 22.01 32.38
N SER A 4 12.44 21.65 32.84
CA SER A 4 11.68 20.51 32.34
C SER A 4 11.01 20.86 31.01
N SER A 5 11.29 20.10 29.96
CA SER A 5 10.50 20.09 28.72
C SER A 5 9.84 18.71 28.57
N PRO A 6 8.51 18.61 28.40
CA PRO A 6 7.82 17.33 28.26
C PRO A 6 7.64 16.94 26.79
N GLY A 7 7.68 15.64 26.49
CA GLY A 7 7.17 15.11 25.21
C GLY A 7 7.94 13.97 24.55
N GLN A 8 8.58 13.07 25.30
CA GLN A 8 9.09 11.82 24.73
C GLN A 8 7.93 10.82 24.58
N GLY A 9 7.53 10.53 23.35
CA GLY A 9 6.67 9.39 23.04
C GLY A 9 7.31 8.11 23.56
N LYS A 10 6.59 7.35 24.39
CA LYS A 10 7.09 6.09 24.96
C LYS A 10 7.31 5.04 23.85
N ASN A 11 8.52 5.02 23.32
CA ASN A 11 9.00 3.99 22.41
C ASN A 11 9.30 2.73 23.24
N ARG A 12 8.30 1.85 23.42
CA ARG A 12 8.55 0.53 24.02
C ARG A 12 9.16 -0.37 22.95
N LYS A 13 10.48 -0.57 23.03
CA LYS A 13 11.20 -1.59 22.24
C LYS A 13 10.60 -2.97 22.53
N SER A 14 9.72 -3.44 21.64
CA SER A 14 9.26 -4.83 21.65
C SER A 14 10.36 -5.69 21.03
N GLN A 15 11.00 -6.50 21.86
CA GLN A 15 11.91 -7.53 21.38
C GLN A 15 11.09 -8.64 20.73
N TYR A 16 11.29 -8.85 19.44
CA TYR A 16 10.74 -10.00 18.73
C TYR A 16 11.49 -11.26 19.20
N ARG A 17 10.84 -12.11 19.99
CA ARG A 17 11.25 -13.50 20.19
C ARG A 17 10.09 -14.42 19.82
N LEU A 18 10.42 -15.40 19.01
CA LEU A 18 9.54 -16.42 18.46
C LEU A 18 9.25 -17.51 19.49
N PHE A 19 7.99 -17.93 19.48
CA PHE A 19 7.39 -19.20 19.92
C PHE A 19 7.01 -19.47 21.40
N SER A 20 5.80 -20.05 21.50
CA SER A 20 5.11 -20.71 22.61
C SER A 20 4.40 -19.81 23.62
N GLY A 21 3.06 -19.73 23.50
CA GLY A 21 2.18 -19.10 24.48
C GLY A 21 1.60 -17.78 23.96
N ALA A 22 0.44 -17.86 23.31
CA ALA A 22 -0.35 -16.72 22.85
C ALA A 22 -1.00 -15.95 24.02
N LEU A 23 -0.20 -15.52 25.00
CA LEU A 23 -0.56 -14.38 25.84
C LEU A 23 -0.03 -13.13 25.16
N VAL A 24 -0.56 -12.85 23.96
CA VAL A 24 -0.45 -11.52 23.36
C VAL A 24 -1.11 -10.57 24.36
N PHE A 25 -0.41 -9.51 24.76
CA PHE A 25 -0.87 -8.46 25.68
C PHE A 25 -2.06 -7.67 25.09
N LEU A 26 -3.19 -8.35 24.90
CA LEU A 26 -4.44 -7.77 24.39
C LEU A 26 -5.34 -7.26 25.52
N TYR A 27 -4.95 -7.50 26.78
CA TYR A 27 -5.73 -7.16 27.98
C TYR A 27 -6.03 -5.66 28.15
N GLN A 28 -5.48 -4.78 27.29
CA GLN A 28 -5.80 -3.35 27.23
C GLN A 28 -5.92 -2.81 25.79
N ALA A 29 -5.85 -3.68 24.77
CA ALA A 29 -5.92 -3.24 23.39
C ALA A 29 -7.38 -3.04 22.95
N VAL A 30 -7.72 -1.86 22.44
CA VAL A 30 -9.05 -1.59 21.85
C VAL A 30 -9.07 -1.91 20.35
N VAL A 31 -7.91 -1.86 19.70
CA VAL A 31 -7.72 -2.11 18.27
C VAL A 31 -6.47 -2.98 18.06
N VAL A 32 -6.54 -3.91 17.12
CA VAL A 32 -5.39 -4.72 16.68
C VAL A 32 -5.11 -4.42 15.21
N VAL A 33 -3.84 -4.14 14.89
CA VAL A 33 -3.35 -4.02 13.51
C VAL A 33 -2.35 -5.14 13.25
N SER A 34 -2.68 -6.04 12.33
CA SER A 34 -1.83 -7.14 11.92
C SER A 34 -0.98 -6.72 10.72
N ALA A 35 0.34 -6.81 10.85
CA ALA A 35 1.31 -6.52 9.79
C ALA A 35 2.25 -7.73 9.57
N VAL A 36 1.69 -8.93 9.60
CA VAL A 36 2.46 -10.17 9.47
C VAL A 36 2.78 -10.47 8.00
N GLY A 37 3.95 -11.08 7.78
CA GLY A 37 4.38 -11.52 6.45
C GLY A 37 3.68 -12.80 5.97
N ALA A 38 4.02 -13.20 4.74
CA ALA A 38 3.46 -14.36 4.06
C ALA A 38 3.48 -15.66 4.88
N SER A 39 4.54 -15.89 5.67
CA SER A 39 4.70 -17.08 6.51
C SER A 39 3.68 -17.21 7.63
N ALA A 40 2.95 -16.13 7.96
CA ALA A 40 2.00 -16.09 9.07
C ALA A 40 0.59 -15.66 8.64
N PHE A 41 0.27 -15.61 7.34
CA PHE A 41 -1.09 -15.31 6.89
C PHE A 41 -2.12 -16.32 7.42
N GLY A 42 -1.79 -17.61 7.44
CA GLY A 42 -2.64 -18.66 8.01
C GLY A 42 -2.87 -18.56 9.52
N GLU A 43 -2.00 -17.85 10.25
CA GLU A 43 -2.08 -17.71 11.71
C GLU A 43 -3.07 -16.61 12.13
N GLN A 44 -3.48 -15.73 11.22
CA GLN A 44 -4.29 -14.56 11.56
C GLN A 44 -5.66 -14.89 12.15
N LYS A 45 -6.26 -16.06 11.84
CA LYS A 45 -7.50 -16.52 12.51
C LYS A 45 -7.31 -16.65 14.02
N LYS A 46 -6.15 -17.15 14.46
CA LYS A 46 -5.81 -17.26 15.89
C LYS A 46 -5.68 -15.88 16.52
N PHE A 47 -5.19 -14.88 15.79
CA PHE A 47 -5.12 -13.49 16.27
C PHE A 47 -6.51 -12.88 16.41
N VAL A 48 -7.43 -13.17 15.47
CA VAL A 48 -8.84 -12.74 15.57
C VAL A 48 -9.51 -13.37 16.78
N ASP A 49 -9.37 -14.68 16.99
CA ASP A 49 -9.94 -15.36 18.16
C ASP A 49 -9.37 -14.84 19.47
N ALA A 50 -8.06 -14.58 19.49
CA ALA A 50 -7.40 -13.96 20.62
C ALA A 50 -7.85 -12.51 20.84
N ALA A 51 -8.30 -11.78 19.81
CA ALA A 51 -8.81 -10.41 19.92
C ALA A 51 -10.27 -10.35 20.40
N VAL A 52 -11.10 -11.32 20.01
CA VAL A 52 -12.51 -11.39 20.45
C VAL A 52 -12.61 -11.60 21.97
N ARG A 53 -11.80 -12.50 22.54
CA ARG A 53 -11.81 -12.83 23.99
C ARG A 53 -11.61 -11.63 24.94
N PRO A 54 -10.61 -10.75 24.75
CA PRO A 54 -10.37 -9.58 25.60
C PRO A 54 -11.28 -8.39 25.26
N GLY A 55 -12.20 -8.51 24.30
CA GLY A 55 -13.15 -7.45 23.98
C GLY A 55 -12.62 -6.36 23.06
N VAL A 56 -11.58 -6.64 22.26
CA VAL A 56 -11.10 -5.76 21.18
C VAL A 56 -12.27 -5.36 20.29
N LYS A 57 -12.35 -4.08 19.93
CA LYS A 57 -13.46 -3.53 19.14
C LYS A 57 -13.17 -3.50 17.65
N ARG A 58 -11.90 -3.55 17.25
CA ARG A 58 -11.50 -3.40 15.86
C ARG A 58 -10.27 -4.23 15.51
N PHE A 59 -10.30 -4.87 14.34
CA PHE A 59 -9.20 -5.65 13.78
C PHE A 59 -8.88 -5.20 12.36
N ILE A 60 -7.62 -4.83 12.11
CA ILE A 60 -7.11 -4.51 10.78
C ILE A 60 -6.22 -5.69 10.35
N PRO A 61 -6.67 -6.55 9.43
CA PRO A 61 -5.89 -7.70 8.96
C PRO A 61 -4.67 -7.27 8.12
N SER A 62 -3.69 -8.17 8.00
CA SER A 62 -2.53 -8.00 7.12
C SER A 62 -2.94 -8.19 5.65
N GLU A 63 -3.63 -7.18 5.11
CA GLU A 63 -4.05 -7.13 3.71
C GLU A 63 -3.01 -6.40 2.86
N PHE A 64 -2.79 -5.09 3.07
CA PHE A 64 -1.74 -4.19 2.53
C PHE A 64 -1.06 -4.61 1.21
N SER A 65 -1.84 -5.13 0.25
CA SER A 65 -1.34 -5.65 -1.02
C SER A 65 -2.43 -5.61 -2.09
N ALA A 66 -2.21 -6.35 -3.19
CA ALA A 66 -3.24 -6.59 -4.19
C ALA A 66 -4.49 -7.27 -3.59
N ASN A 67 -5.60 -7.17 -4.33
CA ASN A 67 -6.94 -7.49 -3.87
C ASN A 67 -7.12 -9.00 -3.68
N SER A 68 -7.11 -9.46 -2.42
CA SER A 68 -7.36 -10.85 -2.07
C SER A 68 -8.80 -11.30 -2.31
N GLN A 69 -9.74 -10.36 -2.53
CA GLN A 69 -11.14 -10.65 -2.80
C GLN A 69 -11.43 -10.95 -4.28
N ASN A 70 -10.45 -10.73 -5.15
CA ASN A 70 -10.57 -11.05 -6.57
C ASN A 70 -10.12 -12.50 -6.81
N ASP A 71 -11.03 -13.35 -7.31
CA ASP A 71 -10.74 -14.76 -7.56
C ASP A 71 -9.65 -15.00 -8.59
N ALA A 72 -9.56 -14.17 -9.62
CA ALA A 72 -8.50 -14.28 -10.62
C ALA A 72 -7.13 -13.94 -10.01
N MET A 73 -7.07 -12.98 -9.07
CA MET A 73 -5.84 -12.73 -8.29
C MET A 73 -5.47 -13.93 -7.42
N VAL A 74 -6.44 -14.55 -6.75
CA VAL A 74 -6.21 -15.70 -5.87
C VAL A 74 -5.78 -16.94 -6.67
N GLN A 75 -6.32 -17.15 -7.86
CA GLN A 75 -5.90 -18.25 -8.75
C GLN A 75 -4.43 -18.11 -9.16
N LEU A 76 -3.95 -16.88 -9.35
CA LEU A 76 -2.56 -16.62 -9.76
C LEU A 76 -1.60 -16.57 -8.59
N LEU A 77 -2.05 -16.11 -7.43
CA LEU A 77 -1.30 -16.11 -6.18
C LEU A 77 -2.06 -16.93 -5.14
N PRO A 78 -1.97 -18.27 -5.13
CA PRO A 78 -2.71 -19.13 -4.20
C PRO A 78 -2.50 -18.78 -2.71
N LEU A 79 -1.36 -18.19 -2.36
CA LEU A 79 -1.07 -17.64 -1.04
C LEU A 79 -2.15 -16.62 -0.58
N PHE A 80 -2.74 -15.87 -1.51
CA PHE A 80 -3.80 -14.89 -1.21
C PHE A 80 -5.13 -15.57 -0.85
N GLY A 81 -5.28 -16.87 -1.10
CA GLY A 81 -6.42 -17.64 -0.59
C GLY A 81 -6.52 -17.60 0.93
N GLN A 82 -5.39 -17.55 1.65
CA GLN A 82 -5.38 -17.41 3.10
C GLN A 82 -5.91 -16.04 3.55
N LYS A 83 -5.57 -14.97 2.82
CA LYS A 83 -6.10 -13.62 3.01
C LYS A 83 -7.61 -13.57 2.76
N LYS A 84 -8.07 -14.15 1.65
CA LYS A 84 -9.51 -14.26 1.34
C LYS A 84 -10.28 -14.96 2.45
N GLN A 85 -9.79 -16.12 2.90
CA GLN A 85 -10.39 -16.88 3.99
C GLN A 85 -10.43 -16.10 5.31
N LEU A 86 -9.44 -15.24 5.58
CA LEU A 86 -9.44 -14.41 6.78
C LEU A 86 -10.53 -13.33 6.72
N ILE A 87 -10.77 -12.72 5.54
CA ILE A 87 -11.86 -11.75 5.38
C ILE A 87 -13.22 -12.41 5.60
N GLU A 88 -13.45 -13.60 5.03
CA GLU A 88 -14.68 -14.36 5.30
C GLU A 88 -14.82 -14.73 6.78
N TYR A 89 -13.70 -15.07 7.44
CA TYR A 89 -13.69 -15.31 8.87
C TYR A 89 -14.07 -14.07 9.67
N LEU A 90 -13.51 -12.90 9.35
CA LEU A 90 -13.84 -11.63 10.00
C LEU A 90 -15.32 -11.25 9.83
N LYS A 91 -15.90 -11.49 8.65
CA LYS A 91 -17.35 -11.31 8.42
C LYS A 91 -18.19 -12.16 9.38
N SER A 92 -17.80 -13.41 9.60
CA SER A 92 -18.49 -14.29 10.57
C SER A 92 -18.36 -13.84 12.04
N LYS A 93 -17.41 -12.94 12.34
CA LYS A 93 -17.13 -12.42 13.70
C LYS A 93 -17.75 -11.06 13.97
N GLU A 94 -18.49 -10.49 13.03
CA GLU A 94 -19.12 -9.17 13.20
C GLU A 94 -20.16 -9.14 14.33
N THR A 95 -20.82 -10.28 14.60
CA THR A 95 -21.78 -10.47 15.69
C THR A 95 -21.11 -10.46 17.08
N ASP A 96 -19.81 -10.77 17.15
CA ASP A 96 -19.02 -10.77 18.39
C ASP A 96 -18.62 -9.34 18.83
N ARG A 97 -19.30 -8.31 18.28
CA ARG A 97 -19.01 -6.88 18.46
C ARG A 97 -17.61 -6.46 17.98
N LEU A 98 -16.95 -7.33 17.20
CA LEU A 98 -15.70 -7.03 16.52
C LEU A 98 -15.99 -6.33 15.20
N THR A 99 -15.34 -5.20 14.97
CA THR A 99 -15.32 -4.56 13.64
C THR A 99 -14.02 -4.84 12.92
N TRP A 100 -14.05 -4.75 11.60
CA TRP A 100 -12.83 -4.92 10.82
C TRP A 100 -12.76 -3.95 9.63
N ALA A 101 -11.56 -3.72 9.13
CA ALA A 101 -11.37 -3.03 7.86
C ALA A 101 -10.18 -3.63 7.12
N GLY A 102 -10.42 -4.27 5.98
CA GLY A 102 -9.38 -4.72 5.07
C GLY A 102 -8.89 -3.54 4.24
N ILE A 103 -7.59 -3.45 3.98
CA ILE A 103 -7.01 -2.35 3.20
C ILE A 103 -6.12 -2.96 2.10
N ALA A 104 -6.55 -2.89 0.86
CA ALA A 104 -5.78 -3.27 -0.32
C ALA A 104 -5.13 -2.04 -0.95
N THR A 105 -3.82 -2.10 -1.12
CA THR A 105 -2.96 -0.99 -1.58
C THR A 105 -2.41 -1.19 -2.99
N SER A 106 -2.77 -2.31 -3.64
CA SER A 106 -2.04 -2.81 -4.80
C SER A 106 -0.58 -3.15 -4.42
N GLY A 107 0.41 -2.43 -4.93
CA GLY A 107 1.82 -2.55 -4.54
C GLY A 107 2.38 -1.24 -4.01
N PHE A 108 3.58 -1.30 -3.44
CA PHE A 108 4.29 -0.11 -2.98
C PHE A 108 5.17 0.48 -4.07
N PHE A 109 4.86 1.70 -4.51
CA PHE A 109 5.57 2.36 -5.62
C PHE A 109 7.01 2.71 -5.26
N ASP A 110 7.18 3.49 -4.19
CA ASP A 110 8.46 3.92 -3.64
C ASP A 110 9.39 2.74 -3.31
N TRP A 111 8.90 1.75 -2.56
CA TRP A 111 9.65 0.54 -2.26
C TRP A 111 9.96 -0.26 -3.53
N GLY A 112 9.00 -0.34 -4.47
CA GLY A 112 9.14 -1.11 -5.69
C GLY A 112 10.20 -0.54 -6.64
N LEU A 113 10.29 0.78 -6.75
CA LEU A 113 11.39 1.44 -7.48
C LEU A 113 12.73 1.25 -6.78
N ALA A 114 12.78 1.43 -5.46
CA ALA A 114 14.02 1.35 -4.69
C ALA A 114 14.65 -0.05 -4.68
N ASN A 115 13.84 -1.11 -4.83
CA ASN A 115 14.29 -2.51 -4.72
C ASN A 115 14.30 -3.24 -6.07
N GLY A 116 14.14 -2.52 -7.20
CA GLY A 116 14.12 -3.12 -8.54
C GLY A 116 12.90 -4.00 -8.83
N PHE A 117 11.90 -3.97 -7.95
CA PHE A 117 10.71 -4.80 -8.05
C PHE A 117 9.76 -4.36 -9.18
N LEU A 118 9.81 -3.07 -9.53
CA LEU A 118 9.13 -2.54 -10.72
C LEU A 118 9.97 -2.69 -12.00
N GLU A 119 11.06 -3.46 -11.94
CA GLU A 119 11.97 -3.76 -13.07
C GLU A 119 12.57 -2.51 -13.74
N PHE A 120 12.78 -1.48 -12.94
CA PHE A 120 13.68 -0.35 -13.21
C PHE A 120 14.91 -0.51 -12.32
N ASP A 121 16.08 -0.66 -12.93
CA ASP A 121 17.35 -0.72 -12.22
C ASP A 121 18.10 0.59 -12.40
N SER A 122 18.12 1.40 -11.35
CA SER A 122 18.79 2.70 -11.33
C SER A 122 20.31 2.60 -11.37
N ALA A 123 20.90 1.49 -10.91
CA ALA A 123 22.33 1.29 -10.90
C ALA A 123 22.86 1.00 -12.32
N SER A 124 22.17 0.11 -13.04
CA SER A 124 22.51 -0.21 -14.44
C SER A 124 21.84 0.69 -15.47
N ARG A 125 20.88 1.53 -15.06
CA ARG A 125 20.03 2.35 -15.93
C ARG A 125 19.32 1.52 -16.99
N THR A 126 18.78 0.39 -16.55
CA THR A 126 18.00 -0.52 -17.40
C THR A 126 16.55 -0.54 -16.96
N ALA A 127 15.65 -0.69 -17.92
CA ALA A 127 14.22 -0.85 -17.68
C ALA A 127 13.68 -2.03 -18.47
N THR A 128 12.88 -2.89 -17.84
CA THR A 128 12.13 -3.93 -18.54
C THR A 128 10.70 -3.46 -18.79
N ILE A 129 10.34 -3.28 -20.07
CA ILE A 129 9.04 -2.76 -20.49
C ILE A 129 8.18 -3.91 -21.01
N TRP A 130 6.94 -3.97 -20.52
CA TRP A 130 6.01 -5.07 -20.79
C TRP A 130 4.88 -4.61 -21.70
N ASP A 131 4.59 -5.42 -22.72
CA ASP A 131 3.49 -5.16 -23.66
C ASP A 131 3.49 -3.72 -24.20
N GLY A 132 4.69 -3.14 -24.43
CA GLY A 132 4.88 -1.78 -24.92
C GLY A 132 4.66 -0.67 -23.88
N GLY A 133 4.46 -0.99 -22.59
CA GLY A 133 4.58 -0.06 -21.46
C GLY A 133 3.51 1.01 -21.30
N ASN A 134 2.46 1.01 -22.15
CA ASN A 134 1.41 2.05 -22.17
C ASN A 134 0.23 1.76 -21.22
N LYS A 135 0.17 0.58 -20.61
CA LYS A 135 -0.97 0.21 -19.75
C LYS A 135 -0.88 0.98 -18.42
N SER A 136 -1.97 1.67 -18.07
CA SER A 136 -2.10 2.34 -16.77
C SER A 136 -2.31 1.32 -15.64
N PHE A 137 -1.64 1.55 -14.51
CA PHE A 137 -1.82 0.79 -13.29
C PHE A 137 -1.68 1.70 -12.05
N THR A 138 -2.21 1.22 -10.93
CA THR A 138 -2.21 1.95 -9.66
C THR A 138 -1.32 1.30 -8.60
N LEU A 139 -0.62 2.13 -7.84
CA LEU A 139 0.22 1.76 -6.71
C LEU A 139 0.06 2.76 -5.56
N THR A 140 0.63 2.44 -4.41
CA THR A 140 0.56 3.27 -3.20
C THR A 140 1.96 3.56 -2.67
N ASN A 141 2.24 4.79 -2.25
CA ASN A 141 3.45 5.11 -1.50
C ASN A 141 3.27 4.69 -0.03
N GLN A 142 4.33 4.23 0.62
CA GLN A 142 4.28 3.78 2.02
C GLN A 142 3.74 4.85 2.97
N LYS A 143 4.06 6.13 2.71
CA LYS A 143 3.49 7.27 3.45
C LYS A 143 1.97 7.33 3.35
N ALA A 144 1.42 7.16 2.15
CA ALA A 144 -0.03 7.20 1.92
C ALA A 144 -0.74 6.00 2.58
N LEU A 145 -0.10 4.83 2.62
CA LEU A 145 -0.61 3.71 3.42
C LEU A 145 -0.66 4.06 4.92
N GLY A 146 0.40 4.66 5.46
CA GLY A 146 0.42 5.08 6.86
C GLY A 146 -0.73 6.05 7.20
N GLU A 147 -0.98 7.02 6.31
CA GLU A 147 -2.09 7.98 6.44
C GLU A 147 -3.45 7.29 6.36
N ALA A 148 -3.64 6.36 5.43
CA ALA A 148 -4.88 5.61 5.29
C ALA A 148 -5.18 4.74 6.53
N VAL A 149 -4.17 4.04 7.06
CA VAL A 149 -4.32 3.25 8.29
C VAL A 149 -4.68 4.17 9.46
N ALA A 150 -3.98 5.29 9.63
CA ALA A 150 -4.31 6.26 10.67
C ALA A 150 -5.75 6.78 10.53
N SER A 151 -6.18 7.11 9.31
CA SER A 151 -7.56 7.56 9.03
C SER A 151 -8.60 6.50 9.41
N VAL A 152 -8.39 5.24 9.04
CA VAL A 152 -9.30 4.11 9.37
C VAL A 152 -9.40 3.85 10.87
N LEU A 153 -8.35 4.21 11.63
CA LEU A 153 -8.34 4.11 13.09
C LEU A 153 -9.05 5.30 13.76
N VAL A 154 -8.90 6.51 13.22
CA VAL A 154 -9.56 7.74 13.73
C VAL A 154 -11.04 7.79 13.34
N HIS A 155 -11.40 7.25 12.18
CA HIS A 155 -12.75 7.22 11.62
C HIS A 155 -13.29 5.78 11.50
N PRO A 156 -13.42 5.04 12.63
CA PRO A 156 -13.72 3.60 12.58
C PRO A 156 -15.14 3.29 12.11
N HIS A 157 -16.06 4.24 12.20
CA HIS A 157 -17.45 4.09 11.74
C HIS A 157 -17.54 4.09 10.21
N GLU A 158 -16.81 4.99 9.55
CA GLU A 158 -16.82 5.15 8.09
C GLU A 158 -16.27 3.93 7.36
N SER A 159 -15.36 3.20 8.01
CA SER A 159 -14.67 2.03 7.47
C SER A 159 -15.06 0.74 8.21
N ARG A 160 -16.25 0.70 8.80
CA ARG A 160 -16.72 -0.46 9.57
C ARG A 160 -17.08 -1.62 8.63
N ASN A 161 -16.43 -2.76 8.83
CA ASN A 161 -16.71 -4.04 8.15
C ASN A 161 -16.61 -3.92 6.63
N GLN A 162 -15.60 -3.20 6.17
CA GLN A 162 -15.38 -2.89 4.76
C GLN A 162 -14.02 -3.37 4.29
N PHE A 163 -13.97 -3.73 3.02
CA PHE A 163 -12.72 -3.96 2.29
C PHE A 163 -12.44 -2.73 1.43
N LEU A 164 -11.40 -1.99 1.78
CA LEU A 164 -11.06 -0.69 1.20
C LEU A 164 -9.94 -0.83 0.17
N PHE A 165 -10.02 0.01 -0.86
CA PHE A 165 -9.01 0.14 -1.89
C PHE A 165 -8.37 1.52 -1.78
N ILE A 166 -7.05 1.56 -1.66
CA ILE A 166 -6.27 2.80 -1.61
C ILE A 166 -5.19 2.81 -2.68
N THR A 167 -4.96 3.99 -3.23
CA THR A 167 -3.94 4.28 -4.22
C THR A 167 -3.45 5.71 -4.03
N SER A 168 -2.17 5.96 -4.33
CA SER A 168 -1.61 7.32 -4.37
C SER A 168 -0.87 7.62 -5.66
N VAL A 169 -0.70 6.62 -6.53
CA VAL A 169 0.01 6.72 -7.80
C VAL A 169 -0.80 6.01 -8.86
N GLU A 170 -1.03 6.67 -9.98
CA GLU A 170 -1.57 6.11 -11.21
C GLU A 170 -0.60 6.49 -12.33
N THR A 171 -0.08 5.50 -13.05
CA THR A 171 1.04 5.71 -13.99
C THR A 171 1.13 4.58 -15.02
N THR A 172 2.02 4.74 -16.00
CA THR A 172 2.42 3.71 -16.94
C THR A 172 3.93 3.44 -16.81
N GLN A 173 4.43 2.32 -17.34
CA GLN A 173 5.88 2.07 -17.32
C GLN A 173 6.65 3.11 -18.14
N LYS A 174 6.05 3.65 -19.20
CA LYS A 174 6.65 4.73 -19.99
C LYS A 174 6.72 6.04 -19.24
N ASP A 175 5.70 6.40 -18.48
CA ASP A 175 5.73 7.63 -17.67
C ASP A 175 6.82 7.54 -16.59
N ILE A 176 6.96 6.37 -15.96
CA ILE A 176 8.05 6.12 -15.00
C ILE A 176 9.41 6.25 -15.70
N LEU A 177 9.59 5.59 -16.84
CA LEU A 177 10.84 5.65 -17.61
C LEU A 177 11.19 7.08 -17.99
N ALA A 178 10.23 7.84 -18.51
CA ALA A 178 10.42 9.23 -18.91
C ALA A 178 10.86 10.10 -17.73
N ALA A 179 10.21 9.94 -16.56
CA ALA A 179 10.59 10.67 -15.35
C ALA A 179 12.00 10.28 -14.86
N LEU A 180 12.36 9.01 -14.94
CA LEU A 180 13.70 8.53 -14.56
C LEU A 180 14.80 9.06 -15.49
N GLU A 181 14.53 9.14 -16.81
CA GLU A 181 15.45 9.71 -17.80
C GLU A 181 15.60 11.22 -17.65
N GLU A 182 14.51 11.92 -17.32
CA GLU A 182 14.52 13.36 -17.05
C GLU A 182 15.37 13.68 -15.83
N GLU A 183 15.15 12.97 -14.71
CA GLU A 183 15.90 13.18 -13.47
C GLU A 183 17.37 12.76 -13.60
N SER A 184 17.65 11.67 -14.33
CA SER A 184 19.03 11.20 -14.52
C SER A 184 19.81 11.97 -15.58
N GLY A 185 19.13 12.72 -16.44
CA GLY A 185 19.70 13.42 -17.60
C GLY A 185 20.24 12.49 -18.69
N VAL A 186 19.90 11.20 -18.66
CA VAL A 186 20.42 10.20 -19.61
C VAL A 186 19.33 9.23 -20.05
N LYS A 187 19.47 8.69 -21.26
CA LYS A 187 18.63 7.61 -21.76
C LYS A 187 18.96 6.29 -21.07
N TRP A 188 17.93 5.51 -20.80
CA TRP A 188 18.04 4.18 -20.18
C TRP A 188 17.97 3.09 -21.23
N ALA A 189 18.64 1.96 -21.00
CA ALA A 189 18.55 0.81 -21.88
C ALA A 189 17.23 0.06 -21.63
N VAL A 190 16.46 -0.19 -22.69
CA VAL A 190 15.13 -0.79 -22.61
C VAL A 190 15.16 -2.24 -23.08
N ASN A 191 14.68 -3.15 -22.23
CA ASN A 191 14.43 -4.54 -22.54
C ASN A 191 12.92 -4.76 -22.70
N GLU A 192 12.46 -5.13 -23.89
CA GLU A 192 11.04 -5.39 -24.13
C GLU A 192 10.68 -6.85 -23.78
N THR A 193 9.53 -7.06 -23.15
CA THR A 193 8.95 -8.37 -22.86
C THR A 193 7.43 -8.35 -23.02
N THR A 194 6.80 -9.52 -23.03
CA THR A 194 5.33 -9.63 -23.07
C THR A 194 4.79 -10.43 -21.90
N THR A 195 3.59 -10.09 -21.46
CA THR A 195 2.92 -10.74 -20.33
C THR A 195 2.67 -12.23 -20.61
N ASN A 196 2.39 -12.60 -21.86
CA ASN A 196 2.09 -13.97 -22.28
C ASN A 196 3.29 -14.93 -22.10
N ILE A 197 4.52 -14.43 -22.29
CA ILE A 197 5.74 -15.23 -22.14
C ILE A 197 6.00 -15.58 -20.67
N GLN A 198 5.74 -14.64 -19.75
CA GLN A 198 6.15 -14.82 -18.35
C GLN A 198 5.06 -15.44 -17.45
N VAL A 199 3.77 -15.23 -17.74
CA VAL A 199 2.68 -15.83 -16.95
C VAL A 199 2.66 -17.37 -17.09
N LYS A 200 3.04 -17.91 -18.26
CA LYS A 200 3.12 -19.36 -18.49
C LYS A 200 4.29 -20.05 -17.80
N GLY A 201 5.36 -19.32 -17.48
CA GLY A 201 6.58 -19.88 -16.88
C GLY A 201 6.71 -19.72 -15.36
N LYS A 202 6.01 -18.74 -14.74
CA LYS A 202 6.35 -18.26 -13.39
C LYS A 202 5.19 -18.16 -12.40
N SER A 203 4.00 -18.70 -12.71
CA SER A 203 2.72 -18.47 -11.98
C SER A 203 2.67 -18.89 -10.49
N ARG A 204 3.80 -19.21 -9.86
CA ARG A 204 3.87 -19.69 -8.47
C ARG A 204 4.93 -18.98 -7.62
N SER A 205 5.66 -18.01 -8.17
CA SER A 205 6.75 -17.32 -7.46
C SER A 205 6.53 -15.81 -7.37
N LEU A 206 6.85 -15.23 -6.21
CA LEU A 206 6.80 -13.79 -5.97
C LEU A 206 8.07 -13.09 -6.50
N GLN A 207 8.43 -13.34 -7.76
CA GLN A 207 9.54 -12.66 -8.43
C GLN A 207 9.06 -11.32 -9.03
N PRO A 208 9.96 -10.31 -9.20
CA PRO A 208 9.62 -9.01 -9.77
C PRO A 208 8.76 -9.08 -11.05
N GLY A 209 9.21 -9.85 -12.06
CA GLY A 209 8.46 -9.98 -13.32
C GLY A 209 7.07 -10.62 -13.17
N THR A 210 6.88 -11.55 -12.24
CA THR A 210 5.53 -12.12 -11.97
C THR A 210 4.59 -11.06 -11.40
N LEU A 211 5.11 -10.17 -10.56
CA LEU A 211 4.32 -9.14 -9.88
C LEU A 211 4.06 -7.94 -10.80
N MET A 212 5.02 -7.58 -11.66
CA MET A 212 4.79 -6.63 -12.74
C MET A 212 3.68 -7.11 -13.68
N ALA A 213 3.73 -8.38 -14.11
CA ALA A 213 2.65 -8.98 -14.90
C ALA A 213 1.28 -8.89 -14.21
N LEU A 214 1.23 -9.08 -12.87
CA LEU A 214 0.01 -8.95 -12.10
C LEU A 214 -0.50 -7.51 -12.03
N PHE A 215 0.38 -6.51 -11.84
CA PHE A 215 -0.05 -5.11 -11.86
C PHE A 215 -0.58 -4.68 -13.22
N LEU A 216 0.02 -5.15 -14.31
CA LEU A 216 -0.44 -4.82 -15.67
C LEU A 216 -1.72 -5.54 -16.04
N TRP A 217 -1.95 -6.74 -15.50
CA TRP A 217 -3.15 -7.51 -15.77
C TRP A 217 -4.35 -7.10 -14.89
N PHE A 218 -4.12 -6.80 -13.60
CA PHE A 218 -5.18 -6.46 -12.65
C PHE A 218 -5.25 -4.98 -12.26
N GLY A 219 -4.27 -4.17 -12.67
CA GLY A 219 -4.25 -2.72 -12.46
C GLY A 219 -5.52 -2.00 -12.94
N PRO A 220 -6.08 -2.31 -14.12
CA PRO A 220 -7.35 -1.72 -14.56
C PRO A 220 -8.54 -2.03 -13.66
N LEU A 221 -8.48 -3.14 -12.90
CA LEU A 221 -9.60 -3.59 -12.07
C LEU A 221 -9.77 -2.75 -10.79
N PHE A 222 -8.70 -2.12 -10.30
CA PHE A 222 -8.78 -1.18 -9.17
C PHE A 222 -9.31 0.20 -9.59
N LEU A 223 -9.12 0.58 -10.85
CA LEU A 223 -9.68 1.84 -11.40
C LEU A 223 -11.20 1.79 -11.53
N ALA A 224 -11.79 0.59 -11.65
CA ALA A 224 -13.24 0.37 -11.73
C ALA A 224 -13.94 0.28 -10.37
N THR A 225 -13.20 0.15 -9.26
CA THR A 225 -13.80 0.23 -7.92
C THR A 225 -13.97 1.69 -7.49
N PRO A 226 -15.14 2.10 -6.95
CA PRO A 226 -15.31 3.46 -6.43
C PRO A 226 -14.18 3.78 -5.45
N ARG A 227 -13.48 4.90 -5.64
CA ARG A 227 -12.46 5.39 -4.70
C ARG A 227 -13.16 5.74 -3.39
N VAL A 228 -13.26 4.79 -2.45
CA VAL A 228 -13.98 5.03 -1.18
C VAL A 228 -13.18 5.91 -0.22
N PHE A 229 -11.87 6.07 -0.40
CA PHE A 229 -11.06 6.96 0.43
C PHE A 229 -10.01 7.73 -0.38
N THR A 230 -10.45 8.71 -1.17
CA THR A 230 -9.70 9.96 -1.20
C THR A 230 -10.25 10.80 -0.05
N GLN A 231 -9.57 10.82 1.10
CA GLN A 231 -9.65 12.05 1.88
C GLN A 231 -9.20 13.14 0.91
N THR A 232 -10.14 14.01 0.53
CA THR A 232 -9.74 15.32 0.06
C THR A 232 -8.91 15.89 1.21
N MET A 233 -7.58 15.86 1.05
CA MET A 233 -6.76 16.82 1.77
C MET A 233 -7.46 18.18 1.56
N PRO A 234 -7.62 19.01 2.60
CA PRO A 234 -8.15 20.33 2.38
C PRO A 234 -7.31 20.95 1.26
N LYS A 235 -7.97 21.40 0.18
CA LYS A 235 -7.35 22.22 -0.87
C LYS A 235 -6.70 23.42 -0.20
N ARG A 236 -5.45 23.28 0.24
CA ARG A 236 -4.63 24.36 0.76
C ARG A 236 -3.21 24.16 0.24
N ARG A 237 -3.07 24.70 -0.97
CA ARG A 237 -1.92 25.39 -1.58
C ARG A 237 -1.80 24.94 -3.03
N SER A 238 -2.74 25.42 -3.85
CA SER A 238 -2.45 25.65 -5.27
C SER A 238 -1.27 26.61 -5.32
N TRP A 239 -0.10 26.13 -5.71
CA TRP A 239 0.94 27.00 -6.22
C TRP A 239 0.48 27.47 -7.60
N GLN A 240 -0.26 28.59 -7.63
CA GLN A 240 -0.45 29.33 -8.86
C GLN A 240 0.80 30.20 -9.06
N CYS A 241 1.70 29.75 -9.93
CA CYS A 241 2.59 30.67 -10.62
C CYS A 241 1.77 31.34 -11.73
N VAL A 242 1.18 32.50 -11.45
CA VAL A 242 0.70 33.38 -12.52
C VAL A 242 1.83 34.36 -12.82
N GLY A 243 2.42 34.24 -14.01
CA GLY A 243 3.37 35.20 -14.53
C GLY A 243 3.49 35.03 -16.03
N THR A 244 2.89 35.94 -16.79
CA THR A 244 3.18 36.10 -18.21
C THR A 244 4.56 36.74 -18.37
N TRP A 245 5.28 36.26 -19.38
CA TRP A 245 6.63 36.66 -19.72
C TRP A 245 6.60 38.10 -20.31
N ASN A 246 7.29 39.04 -19.67
CA ASN A 246 7.84 40.21 -20.35
C ASN A 246 9.14 40.61 -19.65
N GLY A 247 10.14 40.95 -20.46
CA GLY A 247 11.55 41.00 -20.09
C GLY A 247 11.92 41.87 -18.88
N ASN A 248 13.00 41.43 -18.24
CA ASN A 248 13.80 42.07 -17.18
C ASN A 248 13.25 42.10 -15.73
N SER A 249 14.14 41.63 -14.83
CA SER A 249 14.24 41.85 -13.38
C SER A 249 13.63 40.82 -12.41
N GLN A 250 14.30 40.70 -11.25
CA GLN A 250 14.39 39.53 -10.35
C GLN A 250 13.18 39.29 -9.43
N ARG A 251 13.05 38.02 -9.00
CA ARG A 251 11.96 37.44 -8.20
C ARG A 251 11.92 37.94 -6.74
N ARG A 252 10.70 38.15 -6.22
CA ARG A 252 10.34 37.87 -4.80
C ARG A 252 8.91 37.35 -4.72
N CYS A 253 8.74 36.08 -4.34
CA CYS A 253 7.44 35.57 -3.87
C CYS A 253 7.42 35.70 -2.34
N GLN A 254 6.52 36.52 -1.80
CA GLN A 254 6.17 36.51 -0.37
C GLN A 254 4.82 35.82 -0.18
N ALA A 255 4.74 34.88 0.75
CA ALA A 255 3.48 34.30 1.20
C ALA A 255 2.85 35.22 2.25
N ARG A 256 1.63 35.74 2.00
CA ARG A 256 0.76 36.26 3.06
C ARG A 256 -0.37 35.28 3.30
N ALA A 257 -0.54 34.93 4.58
CA ALA A 257 -1.68 34.17 5.07
C ALA A 257 -2.81 35.15 5.43
N GLN A 258 -4.04 34.81 5.05
CA GLN A 258 -5.24 35.17 5.81
C GLN A 258 -5.85 33.86 6.32
#